data_AF-A0A0A6RKP9-F1
#
_entry.id   AF-A0A0A6RKP9-F1
#
_cell.length_a   1.000
_cell.length_b   1.000
_cell.length_c   1.000
_cell.angle_alpha   90.00
_cell.angle_beta   90.00
_cell.angle_gamma   90.00
#
_symmetry.space_group_name_H-M   'P 1'
#
loop_
_entity.id
_entity.type
_entity.pdbx_description
1 polymer ?
#
loop_
_entity_poly.entity_id
_entity_poly.type
_entity_poly.pdbx_seq_one_letter_code
_entity_poly.pdbx_strand_id
1 'polypeptide(L)'
;MFRYVLLTLLFLMTTITPVCVMAQDVARLLRQCDLHLQANRLTSGSGGTALACYKEVLAVEPNNAKALAGLAEIEARYVKWAKRALDRGQKTKVERYLDSIRLVNADSAALAELEARLYPNRRPQTASPPQDTPSPSREPSSQTATPSQETPSSNEPTPQKEAKIVDVGQIYELINTTECLEWPDEESKQKGGKNGWGSFYPKKDDTGTIVREMKHCHLDDNIYLLQIGQYYVPISSKATTQ
;
A
#
# COMPACT_ATOMS: atom_id res chain seq x y z
N MET A 1 -78.09 -4.02 28.20
CA MET A 1 -77.62 -4.51 26.88
C MET A 1 -76.81 -3.39 26.23
N PHE A 2 -75.59 -3.72 25.74
CA PHE A 2 -74.63 -2.92 24.92
C PHE A 2 -74.12 -1.60 25.55
N ARG A 3 -72.91 -1.47 26.12
CA ARG A 3 -71.50 -1.74 25.71
C ARG A 3 -70.97 -0.83 24.56
N TYR A 4 -69.80 -0.22 24.84
CA TYR A 4 -68.74 0.37 23.99
C TYR A 4 -68.83 1.88 23.66
N VAL A 5 -68.03 2.79 24.27
CA VAL A 5 -66.55 2.98 24.27
C VAL A 5 -66.10 3.59 22.94
N LEU A 6 -65.86 4.91 22.88
CA LEU A 6 -64.59 5.63 23.10
C LEU A 6 -63.83 5.88 21.78
N LEU A 7 -63.58 7.17 21.52
CA LEU A 7 -62.56 7.75 20.63
C LEU A 7 -61.82 6.80 19.68
N THR A 8 -62.15 6.84 18.38
CA THR A 8 -61.18 6.46 17.34
C THR A 8 -60.16 7.56 17.19
N LEU A 9 -59.12 7.47 18.00
CA LEU A 9 -57.93 8.29 17.98
C LEU A 9 -57.21 8.14 16.63
N LEU A 10 -56.94 9.29 16.04
CA LEU A 10 -56.21 9.55 14.81
C LEU A 10 -54.77 9.04 14.94
N PHE A 11 -54.50 7.79 14.56
CA PHE A 11 -53.14 7.25 14.50
C PHE A 11 -52.56 7.51 13.11
N LEU A 12 -52.08 8.73 12.90
CA LEU A 12 -51.00 8.99 11.95
C LEU A 12 -49.78 8.21 12.45
N MET A 13 -49.66 6.94 12.03
CA MET A 13 -48.40 6.20 12.11
C MET A 13 -47.44 6.86 11.14
N THR A 14 -46.81 7.93 11.61
CA THR A 14 -45.69 8.60 10.98
C THR A 14 -44.64 7.54 10.68
N THR A 15 -44.56 7.11 9.42
CA THR A 15 -43.53 6.20 8.95
C THR A 15 -42.20 6.94 9.07
N ILE A 16 -41.40 6.55 10.06
CA ILE A 16 -40.00 6.96 10.13
C ILE A 16 -39.36 6.44 8.85
N THR A 17 -39.02 7.35 7.95
CA THR A 17 -38.51 7.07 6.61
C THR A 17 -37.16 6.33 6.68
N PRO A 18 -36.95 5.23 5.93
CA PRO A 18 -35.70 4.46 5.92
C PRO A 18 -34.48 5.21 5.33
N VAL A 19 -34.71 6.36 4.69
CA VAL A 19 -33.68 7.18 4.02
C VAL A 19 -32.66 7.76 5.01
N CYS A 20 -33.07 8.06 6.25
CA CYS A 20 -32.19 8.70 7.23
C CYS A 20 -31.12 7.75 7.81
N VAL A 21 -31.40 6.44 7.88
CA VAL A 21 -30.48 5.45 8.47
C VAL A 21 -29.33 5.14 7.50
N MET A 22 -29.63 4.94 6.21
CA MET A 22 -28.61 4.67 5.18
C MET A 22 -27.59 5.81 5.04
N ALA A 23 -28.05 7.07 5.12
CA ALA A 23 -27.17 8.24 5.04
C ALA A 23 -26.16 8.33 6.21
N GLN A 24 -26.54 7.87 7.41
CA GLN A 24 -25.64 7.84 8.56
C GLN A 24 -24.54 6.77 8.40
N ASP A 25 -24.87 5.64 7.79
CA ASP A 25 -23.91 4.58 7.50
C ASP A 25 -22.89 5.01 6.44
N VAL A 26 -23.34 5.68 5.36
CA VAL A 26 -22.43 6.24 4.34
C VAL A 26 -21.48 7.28 4.95
N ALA A 27 -21.97 8.15 5.83
CA ALA A 27 -21.14 9.14 6.49
C ALA A 27 -20.08 8.53 7.44
N ARG A 28 -20.38 7.37 8.05
CA ARG A 28 -19.39 6.61 8.83
C ARG A 28 -18.38 5.90 7.94
N LEU A 29 -18.83 5.28 6.86
CA LEU A 29 -17.96 4.62 5.89
C LEU A 29 -16.98 5.61 5.24
N LEU A 30 -17.45 6.78 4.81
CA LEU A 30 -16.59 7.84 4.26
C LEU A 30 -15.46 8.24 5.22
N ARG A 31 -15.76 8.37 6.51
CA ARG A 31 -14.72 8.65 7.53
C ARG A 31 -13.68 7.52 7.63
N GLN A 32 -14.09 6.26 7.46
CA GLN A 32 -13.14 5.14 7.40
C GLN A 32 -12.29 5.22 6.14
N CYS A 33 -12.87 5.56 4.99
CA CYS A 33 -12.13 5.73 3.73
C CYS A 33 -11.06 6.83 3.86
N ASP A 34 -11.40 7.95 4.48
CA ASP A 34 -10.46 9.03 4.79
C ASP A 34 -9.30 8.54 5.67
N LEU A 35 -9.55 7.68 6.66
CA LEU A 35 -8.49 7.08 7.49
C LEU A 35 -7.56 6.17 6.68
N HIS A 36 -8.07 5.41 5.71
CA HIS A 36 -7.21 4.65 4.79
C HIS A 36 -6.36 5.57 3.91
N LEU A 37 -6.95 6.65 3.40
CA LEU A 37 -6.29 7.63 2.54
C LEU A 37 -5.17 8.38 3.28
N GLN A 38 -5.44 8.84 4.49
CA GLN A 38 -4.48 9.50 5.38
C GLN A 38 -3.35 8.54 5.80
N ALA A 39 -3.67 7.27 6.00
CA ALA A 39 -2.70 6.24 6.31
C ALA A 39 -1.90 5.72 5.10
N ASN A 40 -2.04 6.33 3.90
CA ASN A 40 -1.42 5.87 2.65
C ASN A 40 -1.76 4.41 2.26
N ARG A 41 -2.84 3.83 2.80
CA ARG A 41 -3.35 2.52 2.35
C ARG A 41 -4.21 2.72 1.10
N LEU A 42 -3.60 3.15 0.00
CA LEU A 42 -4.32 3.67 -1.17
C LEU A 42 -4.99 2.56 -2.01
N THR A 43 -4.19 1.76 -2.73
CA THR A 43 -4.66 0.64 -3.57
C THR A 43 -4.23 -0.72 -3.04
N SER A 44 -3.29 -0.75 -2.09
CA SER A 44 -2.83 -1.97 -1.43
C SER A 44 -2.60 -1.72 0.06
N GLY A 45 -2.81 -2.73 0.89
CA GLY A 45 -2.77 -2.60 2.36
C GLY A 45 -3.60 -3.68 3.04
N SER A 46 -3.04 -4.27 4.09
CA SER A 46 -3.77 -5.12 5.03
C SER A 46 -4.77 -4.28 5.85
N GLY A 47 -5.92 -4.85 6.16
CA GLY A 47 -7.00 -4.16 6.88
C GLY A 47 -7.87 -3.25 6.01
N GLY A 48 -7.71 -3.28 4.68
CA GLY A 48 -8.52 -2.53 3.73
C GLY A 48 -7.79 -1.32 3.13
N THR A 49 -8.30 -0.85 1.99
CA THR A 49 -7.69 0.24 1.21
C THR A 49 -8.69 1.37 0.97
N ALA A 50 -8.16 2.58 0.75
CA ALA A 50 -8.97 3.76 0.44
C ALA A 50 -9.74 3.53 -0.87
N LEU A 51 -9.10 2.93 -1.88
CA LEU A 51 -9.75 2.57 -3.14
C LEU A 51 -10.95 1.65 -2.93
N ALA A 52 -10.78 0.55 -2.19
CA ALA A 52 -11.87 -0.39 -1.93
C ALA A 52 -13.01 0.29 -1.17
N CYS A 53 -12.68 1.03 -0.11
CA CYS A 53 -13.66 1.72 0.72
C CYS A 53 -14.47 2.77 -0.07
N TYR A 54 -13.82 3.61 -0.89
CA TYR A 54 -14.56 4.58 -1.72
C TYR A 54 -15.42 3.90 -2.79
N LYS A 55 -14.97 2.76 -3.35
CA LYS A 55 -15.79 1.96 -4.27
C LYS A 55 -17.04 1.40 -3.58
N GLU A 56 -16.95 1.01 -2.31
CA GLU A 56 -18.12 0.59 -1.52
C GLU A 56 -19.11 1.74 -1.32
N VAL A 57 -18.63 2.96 -1.02
CA VAL A 57 -19.51 4.14 -0.93
C VAL A 57 -20.22 4.38 -2.26
N LEU A 58 -19.50 4.30 -3.39
CA LEU A 58 -20.06 4.51 -4.72
C LEU A 58 -21.02 3.40 -5.16
N ALA A 59 -20.90 2.19 -4.61
CA ALA A 59 -21.87 1.13 -4.83
C ALA A 59 -23.24 1.46 -4.21
N VAL A 60 -23.26 2.25 -3.12
CA VAL A 60 -24.48 2.72 -2.45
C VAL A 60 -24.97 4.04 -3.04
N GLU A 61 -24.05 4.99 -3.24
CA GLU A 61 -24.30 6.33 -3.76
C GLU A 61 -23.37 6.62 -4.96
N PRO A 62 -23.76 6.25 -6.19
CA PRO A 62 -22.89 6.33 -7.37
C PRO A 62 -22.34 7.73 -7.69
N ASN A 63 -23.04 8.78 -7.25
CA ASN A 63 -22.65 10.18 -7.47
C ASN A 63 -22.17 10.87 -6.18
N ASN A 64 -21.76 10.11 -5.16
CA ASN A 64 -21.27 10.70 -3.91
C ASN A 64 -19.99 11.52 -4.16
N ALA A 65 -20.12 12.84 -4.03
CA ALA A 65 -19.04 13.78 -4.34
C ALA A 65 -17.77 13.55 -3.49
N LYS A 66 -17.92 13.12 -2.22
CA LYS A 66 -16.78 12.88 -1.34
C LYS A 66 -16.00 11.62 -1.76
N ALA A 67 -16.69 10.55 -2.12
CA ALA A 67 -16.05 9.33 -2.58
C ALA A 67 -15.33 9.55 -3.93
N LEU A 68 -15.96 10.26 -4.87
CA LEU A 68 -15.32 10.64 -6.13
C LEU A 68 -14.08 11.52 -5.90
N ALA A 69 -14.16 12.50 -5.00
CA ALA A 69 -13.01 13.32 -4.62
C ALA A 69 -11.89 12.50 -3.98
N GLY A 70 -12.23 11.51 -3.15
CA GLY A 70 -11.27 10.59 -2.54
C GLY A 70 -10.52 9.75 -3.58
N LEU A 71 -11.22 9.21 -4.58
CA LEU A 71 -10.57 8.50 -5.71
C LEU A 71 -9.64 9.42 -6.50
N ALA A 72 -10.06 10.65 -6.78
CA ALA A 72 -9.24 11.65 -7.45
C ALA A 72 -7.97 12.01 -6.65
N GLU A 73 -8.05 12.07 -5.31
CA GLU A 73 -6.88 12.30 -4.46
C GLU A 73 -5.89 11.11 -4.51
N ILE A 74 -6.39 9.87 -4.52
CA ILE A 74 -5.54 8.68 -4.70
C ILE A 74 -4.78 8.77 -6.03
N GLU A 75 -5.51 9.04 -7.13
CA GLU A 75 -4.92 9.20 -8.46
C GLU A 75 -3.84 10.29 -8.45
N ALA A 76 -4.16 11.48 -7.94
CA ALA A 76 -3.24 12.62 -7.88
C ALA A 76 -1.96 12.30 -7.10
N ARG A 77 -2.06 11.52 -6.01
CA ARG A 77 -0.89 11.10 -5.21
C ARG A 77 0.02 10.17 -6.00
N TYR A 78 -0.53 9.18 -6.72
CA TYR A 78 0.27 8.32 -7.59
C TYR A 78 0.89 9.07 -8.76
N VAL A 79 0.15 9.96 -9.42
CA VAL A 79 0.68 10.82 -10.50
C VAL A 79 1.87 11.63 -10.00
N LYS A 80 1.76 12.25 -8.81
CA LYS A 80 2.85 13.00 -8.20
C LYS A 80 4.07 12.14 -7.92
N TRP A 81 3.90 10.92 -7.42
CA TRP A 81 5.01 10.00 -7.19
C TRP A 81 5.63 9.49 -8.49
N ALA A 82 4.82 9.23 -9.52
CA ALA A 82 5.29 8.84 -10.85
C ALA A 82 6.15 9.94 -11.49
N LYS A 83 5.71 11.20 -11.46
CA LYS A 83 6.49 12.33 -11.97
C LYS A 83 7.84 12.45 -11.27
N ARG A 84 7.86 12.37 -9.93
CA ARG A 84 9.13 12.38 -9.15
C ARG A 84 10.04 11.18 -9.46
N ALA A 85 9.47 10.00 -9.68
CA ALA A 85 10.23 8.82 -10.05
C ALA A 85 10.83 8.95 -11.46
N LEU A 86 10.09 9.55 -12.41
CA LEU A 86 10.60 9.90 -13.74
C LEU A 86 11.78 10.87 -13.65
N ASP A 87 11.63 11.95 -12.87
CA ASP A 87 12.68 12.97 -12.70
C ASP A 87 13.98 12.38 -12.09
N ARG A 88 13.86 11.26 -11.38
CA ARG A 88 14.98 10.51 -10.77
C ARG A 88 15.43 9.29 -11.59
N GLY A 89 14.89 9.07 -12.79
CA GLY A 89 15.23 7.92 -13.64
C GLY A 89 14.79 6.55 -13.09
N GLN A 90 13.89 6.50 -12.09
CA GLN A 90 13.47 5.27 -11.40
C GLN A 90 12.37 4.53 -12.18
N LYS A 91 12.70 4.02 -13.37
CA LYS A 91 11.74 3.42 -14.33
C LYS A 91 10.77 2.41 -13.71
N THR A 92 11.28 1.43 -12.97
CA THR A 92 10.45 0.41 -12.30
C THR A 92 9.43 1.00 -11.34
N LYS A 93 9.76 2.10 -10.63
CA LYS A 93 8.81 2.77 -9.74
C LYS A 93 7.71 3.48 -10.54
N VAL A 94 8.07 4.09 -11.67
CA VAL A 94 7.10 4.72 -12.58
C VAL A 94 6.09 3.70 -13.08
N GLU A 95 6.54 2.53 -13.53
CA GLU A 95 5.68 1.42 -13.98
C GLU A 95 4.66 1.00 -12.90
N ARG A 96 5.12 0.76 -11.67
CA ARG A 96 4.21 0.42 -10.56
C ARG A 96 3.19 1.52 -10.25
N TYR A 97 3.60 2.79 -10.33
CA TYR A 97 2.69 3.89 -10.10
C TYR A 97 1.68 4.05 -11.24
N LEU A 98 2.08 3.79 -12.49
CA LEU A 98 1.16 3.71 -13.63
C LEU A 98 0.11 2.61 -13.42
N ASP A 99 0.52 1.42 -12.97
CA ASP A 99 -0.43 0.33 -12.68
C ASP A 99 -1.42 0.71 -11.58
N SER A 100 -0.94 1.41 -10.55
CA SER A 100 -1.80 1.92 -9.48
C SER A 100 -2.79 2.99 -9.98
N ILE A 101 -2.37 3.87 -10.89
CA ILE A 101 -3.25 4.85 -11.54
C ILE A 101 -4.33 4.13 -12.34
N ARG A 102 -3.98 3.14 -13.17
CA ARG A 102 -4.95 2.36 -13.97
C ARG A 102 -5.99 1.65 -13.10
N LEU A 103 -5.58 1.15 -11.93
CA LEU A 103 -6.48 0.47 -10.99
C LEU A 103 -7.52 1.43 -10.36
N VAL A 104 -7.15 2.71 -10.20
CA VAL A 104 -8.01 3.77 -9.64
C VAL A 104 -8.88 4.39 -10.73
N ASN A 105 -8.27 4.74 -11.86
CA ASN A 105 -8.88 5.37 -13.00
C ASN A 105 -8.16 4.93 -14.29
N ALA A 106 -8.76 3.99 -15.02
CA ALA A 106 -8.21 3.45 -16.26
C ALA A 106 -8.12 4.51 -17.38
N ASP A 107 -8.98 5.53 -17.33
CA ASP A 107 -9.08 6.61 -18.32
C ASP A 107 -8.33 7.87 -17.86
N SER A 108 -7.43 7.76 -16.88
CA SER A 108 -6.64 8.88 -16.38
C SER A 108 -5.82 9.52 -17.50
N ALA A 109 -6.02 10.84 -17.70
CA ALA A 109 -5.26 11.62 -18.66
C ALA A 109 -3.74 11.62 -18.36
N ALA A 110 -3.34 11.37 -17.11
CA ALA A 110 -1.94 11.33 -16.72
C ALA A 110 -1.19 10.10 -17.26
N LEU A 111 -1.89 9.01 -17.59
CA LEU A 111 -1.26 7.77 -18.07
C LEU A 111 -0.49 8.01 -19.37
N ALA A 112 -1.12 8.66 -20.35
CA ALA A 112 -0.49 8.96 -21.64
C ALA A 112 0.75 9.86 -21.48
N GLU A 113 0.67 10.90 -20.65
CA GLU A 113 1.80 11.80 -20.37
C GLU A 113 2.97 11.03 -19.74
N LEU A 114 2.70 10.23 -18.71
CA LEU A 114 3.71 9.51 -17.95
C LEU A 114 4.36 8.38 -18.77
N GLU A 115 3.58 7.64 -19.56
CA GLU A 115 4.08 6.59 -20.46
C GLU A 115 4.98 7.14 -21.56
N ALA A 116 4.59 8.25 -22.18
CA ALA A 116 5.40 8.91 -23.21
C ALA A 116 6.76 9.37 -22.66
N ARG A 117 6.77 9.89 -21.42
CA ARG A 117 8.01 10.26 -20.73
C ARG A 117 8.86 9.06 -20.34
N LEU A 118 8.24 7.94 -19.95
CA LEU A 118 8.94 6.73 -19.56
C LEU A 118 9.59 6.02 -20.76
N TYR A 119 8.90 6.00 -21.91
CA TYR A 119 9.35 5.36 -23.14
C TYR A 119 9.25 6.29 -24.35
N PRO A 120 10.11 7.34 -24.46
CA PRO A 120 10.01 8.36 -25.51
C PRO A 120 10.19 7.81 -26.94
N ASN A 121 10.77 6.62 -27.08
CA ASN A 121 11.01 5.96 -28.37
C ASN A 121 10.02 4.83 -28.67
N ARG A 122 9.04 4.55 -27.79
CA ARG A 122 8.03 3.52 -28.02
C ARG A 122 6.87 4.13 -28.80
N ARG A 123 6.58 3.61 -30.00
CA ARG A 123 5.34 3.96 -30.71
C ARG A 123 4.13 3.54 -29.87
N PRO A 124 3.01 4.29 -29.85
CA PRO A 124 1.83 3.91 -29.09
C PRO A 124 1.37 2.52 -29.49
N GLN A 125 1.54 1.54 -28.60
CA GLN A 125 0.98 0.21 -28.78
C GLN A 125 -0.43 0.25 -28.22
N THR A 126 -1.41 0.32 -29.12
CA THR A 126 -2.79 -0.07 -28.80
C THR A 126 -2.78 -1.46 -28.16
N ALA A 127 -3.49 -1.58 -27.04
CA ALA A 127 -3.57 -2.75 -26.15
C ALA A 127 -3.30 -4.10 -26.84
N SER A 128 -2.23 -4.78 -26.42
CA SER A 128 -2.01 -6.20 -26.71
C SER A 128 -2.19 -7.02 -25.43
N PRO A 129 -2.82 -8.22 -25.50
CA PRO A 129 -3.09 -9.08 -24.35
C PRO A 129 -1.82 -9.58 -23.64
N PRO A 130 -1.91 -10.04 -22.38
CA PRO A 130 -0.78 -10.61 -21.66
C PRO A 130 -0.24 -11.83 -22.41
N GLN A 131 1.04 -11.77 -22.82
CA GLN A 131 1.71 -12.95 -23.35
C GLN A 131 2.12 -13.85 -22.19
N ASP A 132 1.36 -14.94 -22.02
CA ASP A 132 1.79 -16.14 -21.32
C ASP A 132 3.18 -16.56 -21.82
N THR A 133 4.11 -16.73 -20.90
CA THR A 133 5.33 -17.51 -21.14
C THR A 133 5.38 -18.62 -20.10
N PRO A 134 5.52 -19.89 -20.52
CA PRO A 134 5.56 -21.01 -19.59
C PRO A 134 6.96 -21.10 -18.97
N SER A 135 7.00 -21.15 -17.64
CA SER A 135 8.20 -21.49 -16.87
C SER A 135 8.44 -23.01 -16.96
N PRO A 136 9.64 -23.49 -17.32
CA PRO A 136 9.92 -24.91 -17.36
C PRO A 136 10.16 -25.45 -15.95
N SER A 137 9.24 -26.33 -15.56
CA SER A 137 9.32 -27.24 -14.43
C SER A 137 10.63 -28.05 -14.41
N ARG A 138 11.32 -28.07 -13.26
CA ARG A 138 12.18 -29.19 -12.83
C ARG A 138 12.24 -29.23 -11.30
N GLU A 139 11.58 -30.24 -10.76
CA GLU A 139 11.88 -30.93 -9.50
C GLU A 139 12.28 -32.38 -9.88
N PRO A 140 12.73 -33.27 -8.96
CA PRO A 140 13.17 -33.08 -7.58
C PRO A 140 14.46 -33.87 -7.23
N SER A 141 15.11 -33.59 -6.09
CA SER A 141 15.78 -34.67 -5.34
C SER A 141 16.03 -34.33 -3.86
N SER A 142 15.80 -35.35 -3.04
CA SER A 142 15.74 -35.32 -1.58
C SER A 142 17.02 -35.89 -0.94
N GLN A 143 17.27 -35.42 0.28
CA GLN A 143 18.01 -36.04 1.40
C GLN A 143 19.55 -36.09 1.35
N THR A 144 20.19 -35.55 2.40
CA THR A 144 20.72 -36.33 3.54
C THR A 144 21.20 -35.39 4.67
N ALA A 145 21.07 -35.85 5.91
CA ALA A 145 21.22 -35.12 7.16
C ALA A 145 22.65 -35.17 7.77
N THR A 146 23.04 -34.06 8.46
CA THR A 146 23.76 -33.95 9.77
C THR A 146 25.24 -34.44 9.89
N PRO A 147 26.14 -33.88 10.76
CA PRO A 147 25.95 -32.98 11.92
C PRO A 147 26.83 -31.70 12.04
N SER A 148 26.29 -30.77 12.83
CA SER A 148 26.89 -29.82 13.78
C SER A 148 28.34 -29.38 13.64
N GLN A 149 28.56 -28.06 13.58
CA GLN A 149 29.58 -27.43 14.42
C GLN A 149 29.25 -25.98 14.77
N GLU A 150 29.70 -25.63 15.97
CA GLU A 150 29.30 -24.52 16.81
C GLU A 150 29.49 -23.11 16.21
N THR A 151 28.60 -22.25 16.68
CA THR A 151 28.68 -20.78 16.72
C THR A 151 30.06 -20.27 17.14
N PRO A 152 30.38 -19.03 16.73
CA PRO A 152 30.64 -18.03 17.77
C PRO A 152 29.58 -16.95 17.73
N SER A 153 28.91 -16.81 18.88
CA SER A 153 28.35 -15.56 19.35
C SER A 153 29.48 -14.53 19.43
N SER A 154 29.29 -13.37 18.80
CA SER A 154 30.01 -12.15 19.16
C SER A 154 28.99 -11.03 19.36
N ASN A 155 28.57 -10.88 20.62
CA ASN A 155 28.00 -9.65 21.12
C ASN A 155 29.08 -8.57 21.10
N GLU A 156 28.95 -7.59 20.21
CA GLU A 156 29.53 -6.27 20.38
C GLU A 156 28.46 -5.23 20.03
N PRO A 157 28.11 -4.29 20.95
CA PRO A 157 27.11 -3.27 20.65
C PRO A 157 27.72 -2.29 19.64
N THR A 158 27.42 -2.53 18.36
CA THR A 158 27.71 -1.58 17.28
C THR A 158 26.99 -0.26 17.60
N PRO A 159 27.58 0.92 17.37
CA PRO A 159 26.87 2.19 17.56
C PRO A 159 25.58 2.18 16.72
N GLN A 160 24.44 2.03 17.40
CA GLN A 160 23.13 1.95 16.76
C GLN A 160 22.80 3.34 16.21
N LYS A 161 23.09 3.58 14.92
CA LYS A 161 22.71 4.81 14.23
C LYS A 161 21.20 4.84 14.07
N GLU A 162 20.55 5.91 14.49
CA GLU A 162 19.12 6.11 14.27
C GLU A 162 18.87 6.84 12.95
N ALA A 163 17.68 6.64 12.38
CA ALA A 163 17.21 7.48 11.30
C ALA A 163 15.70 7.67 11.34
N LYS A 164 15.28 8.86 10.88
CA LYS A 164 13.89 9.27 10.77
C LYS A 164 13.43 9.27 9.32
N ILE A 165 12.24 8.72 9.05
CA ILE A 165 11.65 8.64 7.72
C ILE A 165 11.21 10.02 7.24
N VAL A 166 11.76 10.49 6.11
CA VAL A 166 11.37 11.78 5.50
C VAL A 166 10.56 11.62 4.21
N ASP A 167 10.71 10.48 3.49
CA ASP A 167 9.92 10.14 2.31
C ASP A 167 9.44 8.68 2.35
N VAL A 168 8.22 8.48 2.85
CA VAL A 168 7.51 7.18 2.90
C VAL A 168 7.44 6.52 1.51
N GLY A 169 7.44 7.30 0.42
CA GLY A 169 7.39 6.79 -0.95
C GLY A 169 8.66 6.04 -1.39
N GLN A 170 9.73 6.06 -0.59
CA GLN A 170 10.95 5.28 -0.83
C GLN A 170 11.04 4.01 0.01
N ILE A 171 9.96 3.59 0.66
CA ILE A 171 9.89 2.31 1.36
C ILE A 171 9.67 1.18 0.35
N TYR A 172 10.45 0.12 0.49
CA TYR A 172 10.40 -1.07 -0.37
C TYR A 172 9.47 -2.12 0.24
N GLU A 173 8.16 -1.93 0.09
CA GLU A 173 7.12 -2.70 0.79
C GLU A 173 7.17 -4.22 0.60
N LEU A 174 7.72 -4.75 -0.50
CA LEU A 174 7.71 -6.20 -0.80
C LEU A 174 9.10 -6.76 -1.08
N ILE A 175 10.17 -6.02 -0.80
CA ILE A 175 11.53 -6.47 -1.15
C ILE A 175 11.96 -7.70 -0.34
N ASN A 176 11.29 -7.98 0.78
CA ASN A 176 11.52 -9.18 1.59
C ASN A 176 11.05 -10.48 0.92
N THR A 177 10.17 -10.41 -0.08
CA THR A 177 9.76 -11.56 -0.89
C THR A 177 10.68 -11.78 -2.09
N THR A 178 11.78 -11.05 -2.16
CA THR A 178 12.76 -11.11 -3.25
C THR A 178 14.14 -11.50 -2.70
N GLU A 179 15.03 -11.90 -3.60
CA GLU A 179 16.44 -12.17 -3.27
C GLU A 179 17.32 -10.90 -3.38
N CYS A 180 16.71 -9.71 -3.47
CA CYS A 180 17.43 -8.46 -3.72
C CYS A 180 18.27 -7.95 -2.53
N LEU A 181 17.99 -8.45 -1.31
CA LEU A 181 18.66 -8.03 -0.08
C LEU A 181 19.12 -9.23 0.74
N GLU A 182 20.29 -9.07 1.36
CA GLU A 182 20.82 -9.98 2.35
C GLU A 182 20.32 -9.59 3.75
N TRP A 183 19.27 -10.28 4.20
CA TRP A 183 18.65 -10.02 5.49
C TRP A 183 19.54 -10.49 6.65
N PRO A 184 19.63 -9.75 7.78
CA PRO A 184 20.40 -10.16 8.96
C PRO A 184 20.01 -11.55 9.49
N ASP A 185 18.71 -11.82 9.50
CA ASP A 185 18.11 -13.06 10.00
C ASP A 185 16.70 -13.24 9.40
N GLU A 186 16.16 -14.46 9.49
CA GLU A 186 14.83 -14.79 8.94
C GLU A 186 13.70 -14.05 9.64
N GLU A 187 13.83 -13.69 10.92
CA GLU A 187 12.81 -12.93 11.64
C GLU A 187 12.68 -11.52 11.05
N SER A 188 13.81 -10.87 10.79
CA SER A 188 13.86 -9.54 10.18
C SER A 188 13.25 -9.53 8.78
N LYS A 189 13.43 -10.61 8.02
CA LYS A 189 12.80 -10.82 6.71
C LYS A 189 11.30 -11.06 6.80
N GLN A 190 10.86 -11.86 7.77
CA GLN A 190 9.44 -12.13 8.00
C GLN A 190 8.68 -10.90 8.47
N LYS A 191 9.30 -10.06 9.31
CA LYS A 191 8.76 -8.79 9.83
C LYS A 191 9.18 -7.58 8.99
N GLY A 192 9.92 -7.83 7.93
CA GLY A 192 10.44 -6.84 7.00
C GLY A 192 9.52 -6.74 5.82
N GLY A 193 9.01 -5.56 5.50
CA GLY A 193 8.03 -5.43 4.42
C GLY A 193 6.58 -5.74 4.83
N LYS A 194 5.67 -5.34 3.95
CA LYS A 194 4.25 -5.13 4.19
C LYS A 194 3.46 -6.39 4.48
N ASN A 195 3.86 -7.52 3.90
CA ASN A 195 3.30 -8.84 4.22
C ASN A 195 3.62 -9.27 5.67
N GLY A 196 4.68 -8.72 6.28
CA GLY A 196 5.07 -8.97 7.67
C GLY A 196 4.53 -7.98 8.69
N TRP A 197 4.07 -6.81 8.27
CA TRP A 197 3.73 -5.71 9.17
C TRP A 197 2.35 -5.84 9.84
N GLY A 198 1.45 -6.69 9.34
CA GLY A 198 0.10 -6.79 9.89
C GLY A 198 -0.64 -5.46 9.77
N SER A 199 -1.02 -4.84 10.89
CA SER A 199 -1.68 -3.51 10.91
C SER A 199 -0.71 -2.33 10.92
N PHE A 200 0.58 -2.58 11.09
CA PHE A 200 1.61 -1.55 11.07
C PHE A 200 1.88 -1.04 9.66
N TYR A 201 2.13 0.26 9.54
CA TYR A 201 2.61 0.87 8.31
C TYR A 201 3.49 2.07 8.66
N PRO A 202 4.74 2.14 8.17
CA PRO A 202 5.65 3.22 8.53
C PRO A 202 5.16 4.57 7.98
N LYS A 203 5.30 5.61 8.78
CA LYS A 203 4.83 6.97 8.49
C LYS A 203 6.00 7.91 8.39
N LYS A 204 5.72 9.09 7.83
CA LYS A 204 6.67 10.20 7.89
C LYS A 204 6.92 10.53 9.36
N ASP A 205 8.16 10.85 9.68
CA ASP A 205 8.67 11.17 11.01
C ASP A 205 8.74 9.99 12.01
N ASP A 206 8.33 8.78 11.60
CA ASP A 206 8.69 7.58 12.35
C ASP A 206 10.22 7.45 12.39
N THR A 207 10.75 7.14 13.57
CA THR A 207 12.18 6.98 13.82
C THR A 207 12.47 5.54 14.20
N GLY A 208 13.55 5.00 13.68
CA GLY A 208 13.98 3.64 13.96
C GLY A 208 15.50 3.53 13.93
N THR A 209 15.97 2.38 14.39
CA THR A 209 17.39 2.11 14.39
C THR A 209 17.83 1.48 13.07
N ILE A 210 18.91 1.97 12.47
CA ILE A 210 19.53 1.33 11.32
C ILE A 210 20.23 0.06 11.80
N VAL A 211 19.61 -1.10 11.56
CA VAL A 211 20.21 -2.40 11.92
C VAL A 211 21.15 -2.92 10.82
N ARG A 212 20.94 -2.47 9.57
CA ARG A 212 21.79 -2.82 8.44
C ARG A 212 21.66 -1.81 7.31
N GLU A 213 22.78 -1.53 6.66
CA GLU A 213 22.86 -0.80 5.38
C GLU A 213 23.23 -1.80 4.28
N MET A 214 22.46 -1.84 3.19
CA MET A 214 22.60 -2.81 2.11
C MET A 214 22.60 -2.11 0.76
N LYS A 215 23.25 -2.69 -0.25
CA LYS A 215 23.08 -2.27 -1.63
C LYS A 215 21.83 -2.89 -2.23
N HIS A 216 21.05 -2.09 -2.94
CA HIS A 216 19.94 -2.62 -3.73
C HIS A 216 20.48 -3.30 -5.01
N CYS A 217 19.98 -4.47 -5.35
CA CYS A 217 20.44 -5.29 -6.50
C CYS A 217 20.43 -4.56 -7.87
N HIS A 218 19.53 -3.58 -8.03
CA HIS A 218 19.34 -2.84 -9.29
C HIS A 218 19.35 -1.30 -9.16
N LEU A 219 19.70 -0.75 -7.99
CA LEU A 219 19.69 0.69 -7.77
C LEU A 219 20.99 1.13 -7.12
N ASP A 220 21.47 2.33 -7.47
CA ASP A 220 22.71 2.89 -6.94
C ASP A 220 22.60 3.35 -5.47
N ASP A 221 21.38 3.40 -4.93
CA ASP A 221 21.13 3.86 -3.57
C ASP A 221 21.20 2.71 -2.57
N ASN A 222 21.88 2.98 -1.44
CA ASN A 222 21.84 2.05 -0.31
C ASN A 222 20.44 2.05 0.33
N ILE A 223 20.04 0.89 0.84
CA ILE A 223 18.85 0.67 1.65
C ILE A 223 19.28 0.63 3.12
N TYR A 224 18.59 1.41 3.94
CA TYR A 224 18.57 1.19 5.37
C TYR A 224 17.46 0.21 5.72
N LEU A 225 17.81 -0.79 6.51
CA LEU A 225 16.85 -1.60 7.22
C LEU A 225 16.62 -0.94 8.59
N LEU A 226 15.52 -0.20 8.71
CA LEU A 226 15.16 0.45 9.98
C LEU A 226 14.34 -0.49 10.84
N GLN A 227 14.77 -0.72 12.06
CA GLN A 227 13.96 -1.39 13.09
C GLN A 227 13.08 -0.34 13.78
N ILE A 228 11.76 -0.48 13.63
CA ILE A 228 10.76 0.37 14.29
C ILE A 228 9.85 -0.54 15.11
N GLY A 229 10.07 -0.53 16.43
CA GLY A 229 9.46 -1.52 17.32
C GLY A 229 9.89 -2.94 16.94
N GLN A 230 8.93 -3.78 16.59
CA GLN A 230 9.17 -5.16 16.17
C GLN A 230 9.33 -5.33 14.64
N TYR A 231 9.12 -4.28 13.86
CA TYR A 231 9.08 -4.37 12.41
C TYR A 231 10.34 -3.82 11.76
N TYR A 232 10.62 -4.31 10.56
CA TYR A 232 11.76 -3.88 9.77
C TYR A 232 11.30 -3.17 8.50
N VAL A 233 11.86 -1.99 8.26
CA VAL A 233 11.45 -1.09 7.18
C VAL A 233 12.62 -0.90 6.23
N PRO A 234 12.66 -1.66 5.12
CA PRO A 234 13.64 -1.40 4.07
C PRO A 234 13.26 -0.10 3.36
N ILE A 235 14.09 0.92 3.51
CA ILE A 235 13.88 2.26 2.96
C ILE A 235 15.17 2.76 2.31
N SER A 236 15.06 3.54 1.23
CA SER A 236 16.24 4.21 0.66
C SER A 236 16.92 5.08 1.72
N SER A 237 18.25 4.97 1.84
CA SER A 237 19.07 5.82 2.71
C SER A 237 18.80 7.32 2.49
N LYS A 238 18.59 7.72 1.23
CA LYS A 238 18.26 9.11 0.82
C LYS A 238 16.88 9.59 1.28
N ALA A 239 16.03 8.70 1.76
CA ALA A 239 14.70 9.00 2.27
C ALA A 239 14.61 9.03 3.79
N THR A 240 15.77 9.10 4.44
CA THR A 240 15.90 9.19 5.88
C THR A 240 16.83 10.34 6.27
N THR A 241 16.71 10.82 7.51
CA THR A 241 17.70 11.68 8.14
C THR A 241 18.23 10.99 9.38
N GLN A 242 19.55 10.93 9.52
CA GLN A 242 20.24 10.48 10.73
C GLN A 242 20.33 11.63 11.74
#